data_AF-A0A8I1RZG3-F1
#
_entry.id   AF-A0A8I1RZG3-F1
#
_cell.length_a   1.000
_cell.length_b   1.000
_cell.length_c   1.000
_cell.angle_alpha   90.00
_cell.angle_beta   90.00
_cell.angle_gamma   90.00
#
_symmetry.space_group_name_H-M   'P 1'
#
loop_
_entity.id
_entity.type
_entity.pdbx_description
1 polymer ?
#
loop_
_entity_poly.entity_id
_entity_poly.type
_entity_poly.pdbx_seq_one_letter_code
_entity_poly.pdbx_strand_id
1 'polypeptide(L)' 'MHNSAAQPIEALSLPRRAINALRQGGIRTLEETRDWSDVSLLSLPQFGPAFLSALRNLATRTPAARHSTPTEY' A
#
# COMPACT_ATOMS: atom_id res chain seq x y z
N MET A 1 -3.14 20.90 12.46
CA MET A 1 -1.86 20.18 12.65
C MET A 1 -2.15 18.68 12.49
N HIS A 2 -2.00 18.11 11.30
CA HIS A 2 -2.31 16.69 11.08
C HIS A 2 -1.09 15.84 11.44
N ASN A 3 -1.01 15.44 12.70
CA ASN A 3 -0.05 14.44 13.17
C ASN A 3 -0.72 13.07 13.07
N SER A 4 -0.49 12.38 11.96
CA SER A 4 -0.86 10.96 11.79
C SER A 4 0.29 10.32 11.04
N ALA A 5 0.99 9.41 11.70
CA ALA A 5 2.24 8.78 11.28
C ALA A 5 2.04 7.80 10.10
N ALA A 6 1.39 8.24 9.03
CA ALA A 6 1.27 7.46 7.81
C ALA A 6 2.60 7.58 7.04
N GLN A 7 3.33 6.47 6.94
CA GLN A 7 4.61 6.44 6.23
C GLN A 7 4.37 6.79 4.75
N PRO A 8 4.96 7.89 4.22
CA PRO A 8 4.75 8.29 2.84
C PRO A 8 5.36 7.25 1.89
N ILE A 9 4.73 7.03 0.74
CA ILE A 9 5.24 6.06 -0.25
C ILE A 9 6.64 6.42 -0.75
N GLU A 10 7.01 7.70 -0.67
CA GLU A 10 8.34 8.21 -1.04
C GLU A 10 9.43 7.82 -0.03
N ALA A 11 9.06 7.55 1.22
CA ALA A 11 9.97 7.05 2.26
C ALA A 11 10.04 5.51 2.27
N LEU A 12 9.27 4.82 1.44
CA LEU A 12 9.40 3.38 1.27
C LEU A 12 10.61 3.09 0.39
N SER A 13 11.37 2.06 0.74
CA SER A 13 12.50 1.58 -0.06
C SER A 13 11.99 0.79 -1.28
N LEU A 14 11.23 1.46 -2.13
CA LEU A 14 10.62 0.95 -3.35
C LEU A 14 11.23 1.62 -4.58
N PRO A 15 11.29 0.94 -5.72
CA PRO A 15 11.78 1.57 -6.94
C PRO A 15 10.83 2.68 -7.39
N ARG A 16 11.40 3.75 -7.98
CA ARG A 16 10.65 4.94 -8.45
C ARG A 16 9.43 4.61 -9.31
N ARG A 17 9.50 3.56 -10.13
CA ARG A 17 8.37 3.08 -10.94
C ARG A 17 7.18 2.61 -10.11
N ALA A 18 7.42 1.93 -8.99
CA ALA A 18 6.35 1.51 -8.07
C ALA A 18 5.76 2.72 -7.34
N ILE A 19 6.60 3.66 -6.90
CA ILE A 19 6.16 4.93 -6.29
C ILE A 19 5.30 5.72 -7.29
N ASN A 20 5.71 5.81 -8.55
CA ASN A 20 4.95 6.49 -9.60
C ASN A 20 3.62 5.79 -9.89
N ALA A 21 3.58 4.45 -9.95
CA ALA A 21 2.35 3.69 -10.15
C ALA A 21 1.36 3.93 -9.00
N LEU A 22 1.82 3.88 -7.75
CA LEU A 22 1.02 4.20 -6.56
C LEU A 22 0.49 5.64 -6.63
N ARG A 23 1.35 6.60 -6.96
CA ARG A 23 0.98 8.02 -7.08
C ARG A 23 -0.05 8.26 -8.19
N GLN A 24 0.07 7.54 -9.32
CA GLN A 24 -0.92 7.58 -10.41
C GLN A 24 -2.26 6.95 -10.00
N GLY A 25 -2.23 5.91 -9.16
CA GLY A 25 -3.41 5.35 -8.50
C GLY A 25 -4.00 6.24 -7.40
N GLY A 26 -3.42 7.42 -7.14
CA GLY A 26 -3.86 8.35 -6.10
C GLY A 26 -3.35 8.04 -4.70
N ILE A 27 -2.55 6.99 -4.53
CA ILE A 27 -2.04 6.54 -3.24
C ILE A 27 -0.78 7.34 -2.89
N ARG A 28 -0.73 7.92 -1.69
CA ARG A 28 0.43 8.72 -1.21
C ARG A 28 1.06 8.16 0.05
N THR A 29 0.39 7.26 0.75
CA THR A 29 0.84 6.69 2.02
C THR A 29 0.71 5.17 2.05
N LEU A 30 1.52 4.52 2.91
CA LEU A 30 1.45 3.08 3.15
C LEU A 30 0.09 2.64 3.70
N GLU A 31 -0.60 3.50 4.44
CA GLU A 31 -1.94 3.16 4.98
C GLU A 31 -2.99 3.10 3.88
N GLU A 32 -2.98 4.04 2.94
CA GLU A 32 -3.86 3.98 1.77
C GLU A 32 -3.65 2.71 0.95
N THR A 33 -2.41 2.21 0.85
CA THR A 33 -2.16 0.92 0.17
C THR A 33 -2.81 -0.29 0.85
N ARG A 34 -3.14 -0.20 2.14
CA ARG A 34 -3.82 -1.28 2.87
C ARG A 34 -5.30 -1.34 2.53
N ASP A 35 -5.90 -0.18 2.27
CA ASP A 35 -7.29 -0.06 1.83
C ASP A 35 -7.47 -0.64 0.41
N TRP A 36 -6.41 -0.58 -0.39
CA TRP A 36 -6.40 -1.15 -1.73
C TRP A 36 -6.24 -2.68 -1.73
N SER A 37 -7.06 -3.33 -2.56
CA SER A 37 -6.96 -4.76 -2.84
C SER A 37 -5.74 -5.08 -3.71
N ASP A 38 -5.18 -6.28 -3.52
CA ASP A 38 -4.00 -6.74 -4.27
C ASP A 38 -4.23 -6.73 -5.79
N VAL A 39 -5.44 -7.09 -6.21
CA VAL A 39 -5.85 -7.11 -7.62
C VAL A 39 -5.82 -5.70 -8.22
N SER A 40 -6.31 -4.70 -7.49
CA SER A 40 -6.31 -3.30 -7.93
C SER A 40 -4.88 -2.77 -8.04
N LEU A 41 -4.00 -3.14 -7.11
CA LEU A 41 -2.59 -2.76 -7.14
C LEU A 41 -1.87 -3.44 -8.31
N LEU A 42 -2.09 -4.73 -8.56
CA LEU A 42 -1.52 -5.45 -9.71
C LEU A 42 -2.05 -4.98 -11.06
N SER A 43 -3.22 -4.34 -11.08
CA SER A 43 -3.78 -3.72 -12.29
C SER A 43 -3.10 -2.40 -12.63
N LEU A 44 -2.30 -1.81 -11.72
CA LEU A 44 -1.59 -0.58 -12.01
C LEU A 44 -0.48 -0.83 -13.05
N PRO A 45 -0.37 0.05 -14.06
CA PRO A 45 0.70 -0.06 -15.05
C PRO A 45 2.06 0.03 -14.36
N GLN A 46 2.99 -0.85 -14.76
CA GLN A 46 4.34 -0.94 -14.20
C GLN A 46 4.41 -1.41 -12.72
N PHE A 47 3.30 -1.92 -12.18
CA PHE A 47 3.25 -2.52 -10.85
C PHE A 47 3.20 -4.05 -10.97
N GLY A 48 4.29 -4.70 -10.53
CA GLY A 48 4.44 -6.16 -10.61
C GLY A 48 4.27 -6.87 -9.27
N PRO A 49 4.10 -8.20 -9.29
CA PRO A 49 3.91 -9.03 -8.08
C PRO A 49 5.10 -8.95 -7.11
N ALA A 50 6.33 -8.74 -7.61
CA ALA A 50 7.49 -8.52 -6.75
C ALA A 50 7.36 -7.24 -5.90
N PHE A 51 6.79 -6.17 -6.46
CA PHE A 51 6.56 -4.92 -5.72
C PHE A 51 5.40 -5.06 -4.75
N LEU A 52 4.34 -5.78 -5.15
CA LEU A 52 3.23 -6.10 -4.24
C LEU A 52 3.73 -6.85 -3.00
N SER A 53 4.56 -7.87 -3.18
CA SER A 53 5.11 -8.64 -2.06
C SER A 53 5.97 -7.77 -1.13
N ALA A 54 6.84 -6.93 -1.70
CA ALA A 54 7.64 -5.99 -0.92
C ALA A 54 6.78 -4.98 -0.14
N LEU A 55 5.76 -4.42 -0.80
CA LEU A 55 4.80 -3.49 -0.20
C LEU A 55 4.02 -4.15 0.94
N ARG A 56 3.49 -5.36 0.72
CA ARG A 56 2.75 -6.11 1.75
C ARG A 56 3.64 -6.46 2.93
N ASN A 57 4.90 -6.84 2.71
CA ASN A 57 5.84 -7.09 3.80
C ASN A 57 6.13 -5.83 4.64
N LEU A 58 6.18 -4.65 4.01
CA LEU A 58 6.27 -3.38 4.73
C LEU A 58 4.97 -3.06 5.47
N ALA A 59 3.82 -3.35 4.86
CA ALA A 59 2.51 -3.12 5.44
C ALA A 59 2.17 -4.10 6.58
N THR A 60 2.65 -5.34 6.59
CA THR A 60 2.38 -6.31 7.68
C THR A 60 3.19 -6.00 8.93
N ARG A 61 4.34 -5.34 8.78
CA ARG A 61 5.25 -5.00 9.90
C ARG A 61 4.68 -3.92 10.82
N THR A 62 3.72 -3.13 10.36
CA THR A 62 2.96 -2.23 11.24
C THR A 62 1.81 -3.03 11.83
N PRO A 63 1.74 -3.28 13.15
CA PRO A 63 0.63 -3.99 13.76
C PRO A 63 -0.64 -3.13 13.67
N ALA A 64 -1.33 -3.19 12.54
CA ALA A 64 -2.72 -2.75 12.43
C ALA A 64 -3.58 -3.85 13.04
N ALA A 65 -3.63 -3.86 14.37
CA ALA A 65 -4.80 -4.37 15.06
C ALA A 65 -5.99 -3.54 14.56
N ARG A 66 -6.85 -4.15 13.71
CA ARG A 66 -8.23 -3.77 13.32
C ARG A 66 -8.54 -4.17 11.86
N HIS A 67 -8.24 -5.39 11.43
CA HIS A 67 -9.04 -6.00 10.35
C HIS A 67 -10.04 -6.94 11.00
N SER A 68 -11.20 -6.40 11.36
CA SER A 68 -12.41 -7.18 11.54
C SER A 68 -12.92 -7.58 10.16
N THR A 69 -12.61 -8.79 9.72
CA THR A 69 -13.49 -9.58 8.84
C THR A 69 -14.20 -10.61 9.73
N PRO A 70 -15.42 -11.11 9.43
CA PRO A 70 -16.11 -11.13 8.14
C PRO A 70 -17.59 -10.66 8.21
N THR A 71 -18.13 -10.13 7.12
CA THR A 71 -19.58 -10.26 6.88
C THR A 71 -19.76 -11.50 6.03
N GLU A 72 -19.92 -12.64 6.70
CA GLU A 72 -20.59 -13.80 6.11
C GLU A 72 -22.05 -13.43 5.83
N TYR A 73 -22.56 -13.86 4.68
CA TYR A 73 -23.98 -13.86 4.34
C TYR A 73 -24.33 -15.21 3.74
#